data_AF-F9YAB0-F1
#
_entry.id   AF-F9YAB0-F1
#
_cell.length_a   1.000
_cell.length_b   1.000
_cell.length_c   1.000
_cell.angle_alpha   90.00
_cell.angle_beta   90.00
_cell.angle_gamma   90.00
#
_symmetry.space_group_name_H-M   'P 1'
#
loop_
_entity.id
_entity.type
_entity.pdbx_description
1 polymer ?
#
loop_
_entity_poly.entity_id
_entity_poly.type
_entity_poly.pdbx_seq_one_letter_code
_entity_poly.pdbx_strand_id
1 'polypeptide(L)'
;MTKPASSPGIFEIGIALATGGLMTIMLLSNSLMAAHTTPLFSSLTAHGVGAVALVLAVLALRLAMPGKAQPPLIGRAPLWAYLGGLSGALTVVLTSYAANSSLALTGTLALGLAGQVILALIFDRFGLLGMARRKPTRNDLISLALVIGGTLLIIFGRAQAGGQG
;
A
#
# COMPACT_ATOMS: atom_id res chain seq x y z
N MET A 1 24.94 6.53 18.66
CA MET A 1 23.84 6.48 19.64
C MET A 1 22.54 6.79 18.91
N THR A 2 21.72 5.79 18.61
CA THR A 2 20.41 5.97 17.96
C THR A 2 19.40 6.42 19.01
N LYS A 3 18.76 7.58 18.80
CA LYS A 3 17.72 8.13 19.66
C LYS A 3 16.59 7.09 19.84
N PRO A 4 16.07 6.83 21.05
CA PRO A 4 14.92 5.93 21.22
C PRO A 4 13.72 6.49 20.45
N ALA A 5 12.98 5.62 19.77
CA ALA A 5 11.80 6.01 19.01
C ALA A 5 10.75 6.63 19.96
N SER A 6 10.36 7.87 19.71
CA SER A 6 9.26 8.54 20.40
C SER A 6 7.93 7.86 20.04
N SER A 7 6.98 7.84 20.96
CA SER A 7 5.60 7.41 20.66
C SER A 7 5.02 8.26 19.53
N PRO A 8 4.27 7.66 18.58
CA PRO A 8 3.72 8.42 17.47
C PRO A 8 2.71 9.45 17.96
N GLY A 9 2.74 10.64 17.36
CA GLY A 9 1.79 11.71 17.67
C GLY A 9 0.39 11.42 17.08
N ILE A 10 -0.65 12.02 17.66
CA ILE A 10 -2.05 11.89 17.15
C ILE A 10 -2.14 12.24 15.66
N PHE A 11 -1.35 13.23 15.21
CA PHE A 11 -1.31 13.64 13.81
C PHE A 11 -0.78 12.54 12.88
N GLU A 12 0.28 11.83 13.29
CA GLU A 12 0.86 10.73 12.50
C GLU A 12 -0.12 9.57 12.38
N ILE A 13 -0.82 9.27 13.48
CA ILE A 13 -1.91 8.27 13.50
C ILE A 13 -3.03 8.69 12.54
N GLY A 14 -3.42 9.97 12.57
CA GLY A 14 -4.43 10.52 11.66
C GLY A 14 -4.06 10.37 10.18
N ILE A 15 -2.81 10.66 9.82
CA ILE A 15 -2.31 10.48 8.45
C ILE A 15 -2.32 9.00 8.04
N ALA A 16 -1.88 8.10 8.94
CA ALA A 16 -1.88 6.67 8.66
C ALA A 16 -3.30 6.13 8.42
N LEU A 17 -4.27 6.57 9.22
CA LEU A 17 -5.69 6.23 9.03
C LEU A 17 -6.25 6.78 7.71
N ALA A 18 -5.96 8.05 7.39
CA ALA A 18 -6.39 8.66 6.14
C ALA A 18 -5.81 7.90 4.93
N THR A 19 -4.56 7.46 5.02
CA THR A 19 -3.89 6.65 3.99
C THR A 19 -4.63 5.32 3.77
N GLY A 20 -5.05 4.64 4.84
CA GLY A 20 -5.87 3.42 4.73
C GLY A 20 -7.23 3.65 4.04
N GLY A 21 -7.88 4.78 4.34
CA GLY A 21 -9.10 5.19 3.65
C GLY A 21 -8.89 5.43 2.15
N LEU A 22 -7.85 6.18 1.79
CA LEU A 22 -7.49 6.44 0.39
C LEU A 22 -7.12 5.15 -0.36
N MET A 23 -6.38 4.24 0.28
CA MET A 23 -6.07 2.93 -0.29
C MET A 23 -7.34 2.12 -0.58
N THR A 24 -8.35 2.22 0.28
CA THR A 24 -9.64 1.53 0.08
C THR A 24 -10.42 2.12 -1.10
N ILE A 25 -10.45 3.46 -1.24
CA ILE A 25 -11.09 4.12 -2.38
C ILE A 25 -10.37 3.75 -3.69
N MET A 26 -9.04 3.76 -3.68
CA MET A 26 -8.22 3.33 -4.80
C MET A 26 -8.54 1.88 -5.19
N LEU A 27 -8.56 0.97 -4.21
CA LEU A 27 -8.88 -0.44 -4.43
C LEU A 27 -10.27 -0.61 -5.07
N LEU A 28 -11.29 0.03 -4.50
CA LEU A 28 -12.66 -0.05 -4.99
C LEU A 28 -12.79 0.49 -6.41
N SER A 29 -12.21 1.66 -6.68
CA SER A 29 -12.26 2.30 -8.00
C SER A 29 -11.59 1.42 -9.06
N ASN A 30 -10.42 0.86 -8.72
CA ASN A 30 -9.67 0.00 -9.62
C ASN A 30 -10.35 -1.36 -9.82
N SER A 31 -10.94 -1.94 -8.78
CA SER A 31 -11.67 -3.21 -8.89
C SER A 31 -12.93 -3.06 -9.73
N LEU A 32 -13.67 -1.95 -9.55
CA LEU A 32 -14.85 -1.64 -10.36
C LEU A 32 -14.47 -1.43 -11.84
N MET A 33 -13.41 -0.67 -12.11
CA MET A 33 -12.89 -0.51 -13.47
C MET A 33 -12.51 -1.87 -14.08
N ALA A 34 -11.82 -2.72 -13.30
CA ALA A 34 -11.41 -4.05 -13.75
C ALA A 34 -12.59 -4.98 -14.03
N ALA A 35 -13.73 -4.80 -13.33
CA ALA A 35 -14.95 -5.58 -13.57
C ALA A 35 -15.60 -5.26 -14.92
N HIS A 36 -15.43 -4.03 -15.44
CA HIS A 36 -15.93 -3.61 -16.75
C HIS A 36 -14.89 -3.73 -17.86
N THR A 37 -13.63 -4.01 -17.53
CA THR A 37 -12.52 -4.05 -18.49
C THR A 37 -11.62 -5.26 -18.22
N THR A 38 -10.38 -5.05 -17.75
CA THR A 38 -9.48 -6.08 -17.25
C THR A 38 -8.64 -5.51 -16.10
N PRO A 39 -8.10 -6.35 -15.20
CA PRO A 39 -7.19 -5.89 -14.15
C PRO A 39 -5.94 -5.16 -14.68
N LEU A 40 -5.40 -5.59 -15.82
CA LEU A 40 -4.27 -4.94 -16.47
C LEU A 40 -4.63 -3.54 -16.99
N PHE A 41 -5.78 -3.41 -17.66
CA PHE A 41 -6.26 -2.11 -18.15
C PHE A 41 -6.57 -1.15 -17.01
N SER A 42 -7.18 -1.64 -15.93
CA SER A 42 -7.42 -0.86 -14.71
C SER A 42 -6.12 -0.32 -14.10
N SER A 43 -5.11 -1.20 -13.96
CA SER A 43 -3.80 -0.80 -13.44
C SER A 43 -3.10 0.23 -14.33
N LEU A 44 -3.10 0.02 -15.66
CA LEU A 44 -2.55 0.97 -16.62
C LEU A 44 -3.24 2.33 -16.52
N THR A 45 -4.57 2.35 -16.44
CA THR A 45 -5.36 3.58 -16.36
C THR A 45 -5.08 4.33 -15.05
N ALA A 46 -5.09 3.63 -13.92
CA ALA A 46 -4.81 4.22 -12.60
C ALA A 46 -3.42 4.87 -12.55
N HIS A 47 -2.39 4.17 -13.05
CA HIS A 47 -1.02 4.69 -13.07
C HIS A 47 -0.83 5.78 -14.13
N GLY A 48 -1.50 5.67 -15.28
CA GLY A 48 -1.48 6.70 -16.33
C GLY A 48 -2.09 8.01 -15.85
N VAL A 49 -3.29 7.96 -15.26
CA VAL A 49 -3.96 9.13 -14.68
C VAL A 49 -3.12 9.71 -13.54
N GLY A 50 -2.59 8.86 -12.65
CA GLY A 50 -1.70 9.30 -11.57
C GLY A 50 -0.43 9.99 -12.08
N ALA A 51 0.19 9.47 -13.14
CA ALA A 51 1.37 10.07 -13.75
C ALA A 51 1.07 11.45 -14.35
N VAL A 52 -0.04 11.58 -15.11
CA VAL A 52 -0.47 12.86 -15.67
C VAL A 52 -0.78 13.87 -14.56
N ALA A 53 -1.52 13.47 -13.52
CA ALA A 53 -1.84 14.33 -12.39
C ALA A 53 -0.57 14.83 -11.66
N LEU A 54 0.41 13.94 -11.44
CA LEU A 54 1.68 14.32 -10.82
C LEU A 54 2.51 15.26 -11.69
N VAL A 55 2.56 15.05 -13.01
CA VAL A 55 3.24 15.98 -13.93
C VAL A 55 2.62 17.37 -13.87
N LEU A 56 1.29 17.46 -13.88
CA LEU A 56 0.57 18.74 -13.74
C LEU A 56 0.82 19.39 -12.38
N ALA A 57 0.81 18.63 -11.29
CA ALA A 57 1.10 19.15 -9.96
C ALA A 57 2.53 19.69 -9.85
N VAL A 58 3.51 19.00 -10.42
CA VAL A 58 4.90 19.47 -10.48
C VAL A 58 5.01 20.75 -11.29
N LEU A 59 4.33 20.84 -12.44
CA LEU A 59 4.31 22.06 -13.25
C LEU A 59 3.66 23.23 -12.49
N ALA A 60 2.51 23.01 -11.86
CA ALA A 60 1.82 24.03 -11.06
C ALA A 60 2.70 24.54 -9.91
N LEU A 61 3.39 23.63 -9.20
CA LEU A 61 4.31 24.00 -8.12
C LEU A 61 5.50 24.83 -8.63
N ARG A 62 6.06 24.47 -9.80
CA ARG A 62 7.14 25.23 -10.44
C ARG A 62 6.70 26.64 -10.82
N LEU A 63 5.49 26.80 -11.33
CA LEU A 63 4.92 28.09 -11.69
C LEU A 63 4.60 28.95 -10.46
N ALA A 64 4.18 28.33 -9.35
CA ALA A 64 3.85 29.02 -8.10
C ALA A 64 5.09 29.47 -7.30
N MET A 65 6.27 28.89 -7.55
CA MET A 65 7.51 29.16 -6.79
C MET A 65 8.68 29.55 -7.71
N PRO A 66 8.57 30.62 -8.51
CA PRO A 66 9.64 31.04 -9.41
C PRO A 66 10.91 31.41 -8.62
N GLY A 67 12.07 30.90 -9.04
CA GLY A 67 13.37 31.28 -8.48
C GLY A 67 13.85 30.49 -7.26
N LYS A 68 13.09 29.53 -6.72
CA LYS A 68 13.64 28.60 -5.72
C LYS A 68 14.62 27.65 -6.40
N ALA A 69 15.87 27.63 -5.92
CA ALA A 69 16.88 26.68 -6.37
C ALA A 69 16.31 25.27 -6.24
N GLN A 70 16.14 24.59 -7.37
CA GLN A 70 15.73 23.20 -7.35
C GLN A 70 16.86 22.42 -6.67
N PRO A 71 16.54 21.45 -5.78
CA PRO A 71 17.55 20.48 -5.41
C PRO A 71 18.12 19.93 -6.73
N PRO A 72 19.45 19.82 -6.88
CA PRO A 72 20.03 19.30 -8.11
C PRO A 72 19.32 17.99 -8.45
N LEU A 73 19.14 17.69 -9.74
CA LEU A 73 18.80 16.34 -10.18
C LEU A 73 19.99 15.45 -9.77
N ILE A 74 19.96 14.96 -8.53
CA ILE A 74 21.01 14.13 -7.95
C ILE A 74 20.96 12.79 -8.68
N GLY A 75 21.73 12.69 -9.77
CA GLY A 75 22.00 11.46 -10.51
C GLY A 75 20.78 10.72 -11.06
N ARG A 76 21.05 9.60 -11.74
CA ARG A 76 20.02 8.61 -12.03
C ARG A 76 19.61 7.96 -10.72
N ALA A 77 18.30 7.89 -10.46
CA ALA A 77 17.80 7.09 -9.35
C ALA A 77 18.29 5.63 -9.52
N PRO A 78 18.66 4.95 -8.43
CA PRO A 78 19.12 3.57 -8.53
C PRO A 78 17.98 2.68 -9.04
N LEU A 79 18.33 1.61 -9.77
CA LEU A 79 17.33 0.75 -10.43
C LEU A 79 16.27 0.18 -9.47
N TRP A 80 16.64 -0.09 -8.23
CA TRP A 80 15.71 -0.58 -7.21
C TRP A 80 14.61 0.42 -6.86
N ALA A 81 14.83 1.73 -7.05
CA ALA A 81 13.83 2.75 -6.77
C ALA A 81 12.60 2.62 -7.70
N TYR A 82 12.80 2.09 -8.91
CA TYR A 82 11.71 1.86 -9.86
C TYR A 82 10.85 0.63 -9.52
N LEU A 83 11.33 -0.26 -8.63
CA LEU A 83 10.54 -1.39 -8.16
C LEU A 83 9.26 -0.95 -7.44
N GLY A 84 9.26 0.24 -6.83
CA GLY A 84 8.05 0.81 -6.23
C GLY A 84 6.91 0.95 -7.25
N GLY A 85 7.20 1.52 -8.43
CA GLY A 85 6.21 1.66 -9.50
C GLY A 85 5.71 0.33 -10.04
N LEU A 86 6.62 -0.63 -10.24
CA LEU A 86 6.25 -1.99 -10.67
C LEU A 86 5.38 -2.70 -9.62
N SER A 87 5.75 -2.62 -8.34
CA SER A 87 4.98 -3.22 -7.25
C SER A 87 3.61 -2.59 -7.09
N GLY A 88 3.48 -1.28 -7.32
CA GLY A 88 2.20 -0.57 -7.32
C GLY A 88 1.30 -1.07 -8.45
N ALA A 89 1.83 -1.17 -9.67
CA ALA A 89 1.11 -1.68 -10.83
C ALA A 89 0.61 -3.12 -10.60
N LEU A 90 1.48 -4.00 -10.09
CA LEU A 90 1.12 -5.38 -9.77
C LEU A 90 0.09 -5.46 -8.64
N THR A 91 0.21 -4.60 -7.62
CA THR A 91 -0.74 -4.55 -6.50
C THR A 91 -2.13 -4.21 -7.02
N VAL A 92 -2.28 -3.21 -7.90
CA VAL A 92 -3.59 -2.88 -8.49
C VAL A 92 -4.17 -4.07 -9.27
N VAL A 93 -3.36 -4.78 -10.06
CA VAL A 93 -3.81 -5.98 -10.80
C VAL A 93 -4.30 -7.06 -9.85
N LEU A 94 -3.46 -7.45 -8.89
CA LEU A 94 -3.74 -8.56 -7.97
C LEU A 94 -4.92 -8.26 -7.06
N THR A 95 -4.98 -7.04 -6.52
CA THR A 95 -6.06 -6.66 -5.60
C THR A 95 -7.38 -6.43 -6.32
N SER A 96 -7.38 -5.93 -7.56
CA SER A 96 -8.60 -5.84 -8.37
C SER A 96 -9.14 -7.22 -8.73
N TYR A 97 -8.25 -8.15 -9.10
CA TYR A 97 -8.62 -9.55 -9.36
C TYR A 97 -9.19 -10.21 -8.10
N ALA A 98 -8.50 -10.06 -6.96
CA ALA A 98 -8.93 -10.62 -5.69
C ALA A 98 -10.26 -10.02 -5.19
N ALA A 99 -10.45 -8.71 -5.31
CA ALA A 99 -11.65 -8.01 -4.87
C ALA A 99 -12.90 -8.40 -5.68
N ASN A 100 -12.73 -8.75 -6.96
CA ASN A 100 -13.80 -9.22 -7.84
C ASN A 100 -14.04 -10.74 -7.74
N SER A 101 -13.30 -11.45 -6.87
CA SER A 101 -13.51 -12.88 -6.59
C SER A 101 -14.43 -13.09 -5.38
N SER A 102 -14.63 -14.34 -4.97
CA SER A 102 -15.37 -14.71 -3.74
C SER A 102 -14.79 -14.08 -2.46
N LEU A 103 -13.54 -13.62 -2.50
CA LEU A 103 -12.90 -12.95 -1.37
C LEU A 103 -13.53 -11.58 -1.05
N ALA A 104 -14.17 -10.95 -2.04
CA ALA A 104 -14.75 -9.61 -1.96
C ALA A 104 -13.74 -8.52 -1.49
N LEU A 105 -14.20 -7.27 -1.41
CA LEU A 105 -13.38 -6.13 -1.03
C LEU A 105 -12.77 -6.30 0.37
N THR A 106 -13.59 -6.65 1.37
CA THR A 106 -13.16 -6.75 2.77
C THR A 106 -12.13 -7.85 2.98
N GLY A 107 -12.30 -9.02 2.35
CA GLY A 107 -11.33 -10.12 2.46
C GLY A 107 -10.00 -9.77 1.79
N THR A 108 -10.06 -9.05 0.65
CA THR A 108 -8.87 -8.56 -0.07
C THR A 108 -8.07 -7.58 0.77
N LEU A 109 -8.74 -6.63 1.44
CA LEU A 109 -8.09 -5.69 2.35
C LEU A 109 -7.46 -6.39 3.56
N ALA A 110 -8.19 -7.32 4.18
CA ALA A 110 -7.71 -8.02 5.38
C ALA A 110 -6.47 -8.89 5.07
N LEU A 111 -6.53 -9.73 4.03
CA LEU A 111 -5.37 -10.52 3.59
C LEU A 111 -4.24 -9.65 3.06
N GLY A 112 -4.56 -8.56 2.37
CA GLY A 112 -3.59 -7.58 1.90
C GLY A 112 -2.79 -6.98 3.06
N LEU A 113 -3.47 -6.55 4.13
CA LEU A 113 -2.83 -6.03 5.34
C LEU A 113 -1.94 -7.10 6.00
N ALA A 114 -2.42 -8.34 6.13
CA ALA A 114 -1.60 -9.42 6.67
C ALA A 114 -0.32 -9.64 5.85
N GLY A 115 -0.43 -9.67 4.52
CA GLY A 115 0.72 -9.79 3.61
C GLY A 115 1.70 -8.62 3.73
N GLN A 116 1.19 -7.38 3.87
CA GLN A 116 2.01 -6.18 4.09
C GLN A 116 2.82 -6.28 5.38
N VAL A 117 2.20 -6.69 6.49
CA VAL A 117 2.89 -6.85 7.79
C VAL A 117 3.96 -7.94 7.72
N ILE A 118 3.65 -9.10 7.12
CA ILE A 118 4.62 -10.20 6.93
C ILE A 118 5.83 -9.70 6.13
N LEU A 119 5.59 -9.02 5.01
CA LEU A 119 6.66 -8.53 4.16
C LEU A 119 7.51 -7.46 4.86
N ALA A 120 6.89 -6.55 5.62
CA ALA A 120 7.59 -5.57 6.43
C ALA A 120 8.56 -6.23 7.42
N LEU A 121 8.13 -7.28 8.12
CA LEU A 121 8.99 -8.02 9.06
C LEU A 121 10.13 -8.76 8.38
N ILE A 122 9.92 -9.29 7.17
CA ILE A 122 10.99 -9.89 6.36
C ILE A 122 12.03 -8.82 6.01
N PHE A 123 11.57 -7.68 5.53
CA PHE A 123 12.42 -6.57 5.14
C PHE A 123 13.23 -6.01 6.31
N ASP A 124 12.61 -5.84 7.48
CA ASP A 124 13.26 -5.46 8.73
C ASP A 124 14.33 -6.46 9.16
N ARG A 125 14.00 -7.77 9.09
CA ARG A 125 14.91 -8.84 9.52
C ARG A 125 16.18 -8.90 8.68
N PHE A 126 16.05 -8.74 7.37
CA PHE A 126 17.17 -8.85 6.44
C PHE A 126 17.84 -7.50 6.13
N GLY A 127 17.22 -6.37 6.53
CA GLY A 127 17.71 -5.02 6.25
C GLY A 127 17.75 -4.75 4.74
N LEU A 128 16.72 -5.21 4.04
CA LEU A 128 16.62 -5.05 2.60
C LEU A 128 16.48 -3.55 2.25
N LEU A 129 16.92 -3.17 1.04
CA LEU A 129 16.87 -1.79 0.55
C LEU A 129 17.62 -0.75 1.42
N GLY A 130 18.63 -1.19 2.17
CA GLY A 130 19.42 -0.30 3.03
C GLY A 130 18.77 0.05 4.37
N MET A 131 17.68 -0.64 4.73
CA MET A 131 17.05 -0.47 6.04
C MET A 131 17.89 -1.06 7.17
N ALA A 132 17.74 -0.47 8.36
CA ALA A 132 18.42 -0.98 9.55
C ALA A 132 17.92 -2.38 9.88
N ARG A 133 18.83 -3.37 9.93
CA ARG A 133 18.49 -4.74 10.32
C ARG A 133 17.94 -4.76 11.74
N ARG A 134 16.68 -5.16 11.88
CA ARG A 134 16.00 -5.33 13.16
C ARG A 134 15.46 -6.74 13.27
N LYS A 135 15.82 -7.44 14.35
CA LYS A 135 15.22 -8.74 14.66
C LYS A 135 13.77 -8.52 15.10
N PRO A 136 12.79 -9.23 14.52
CA PRO A 136 11.41 -9.19 15.00
C PRO A 136 11.36 -9.50 16.49
N THR A 137 10.72 -8.62 17.26
CA THR A 137 10.53 -8.80 18.70
C THR A 137 9.33 -9.71 18.95
N ARG A 138 9.19 -10.21 20.19
CA ARG A 138 8.02 -11.00 20.59
C ARG A 138 6.71 -10.23 20.37
N ASN A 139 6.71 -8.92 20.59
CA ASN A 139 5.53 -8.08 20.38
C ASN A 139 5.16 -7.95 18.90
N ASP A 140 6.15 -7.89 18.01
CA ASP A 140 5.90 -7.87 16.56
C ASP A 140 5.24 -9.19 16.09
N LEU A 141 5.68 -10.32 16.64
CA LEU A 141 5.09 -11.63 16.36
C LEU A 141 3.67 -11.77 16.92
N ILE A 142 3.41 -11.27 18.12
CA ILE A 142 2.06 -11.24 18.70
C ILE A 142 1.14 -10.37 17.85
N SER A 143 1.61 -9.18 17.44
CA SER A 143 0.84 -8.27 16.60
C SER A 143 0.52 -8.91 15.25
N LEU A 144 1.49 -9.57 14.62
CA LEU A 144 1.27 -10.33 13.39
C LEU A 144 0.23 -11.45 13.60
N ALA A 145 0.33 -12.21 14.69
CA ALA A 145 -0.62 -13.27 15.00
C ALA A 145 -2.05 -12.73 15.18
N LEU A 146 -2.21 -11.57 15.82
CA LEU A 146 -3.49 -10.90 15.97
C LEU A 146 -4.05 -10.41 14.63
N VAL A 147 -3.21 -9.82 13.76
CA VAL A 147 -3.62 -9.40 12.41
C VAL A 147 -4.08 -10.60 11.58
N ILE A 148 -3.32 -11.70 11.59
CA ILE A 148 -3.70 -12.93 10.89
C ILE A 148 -4.99 -13.50 11.48
N GLY A 149 -5.10 -13.59 12.81
CA GLY A 149 -6.31 -14.09 13.48
C GLY A 149 -7.55 -13.28 13.12
N GLY A 150 -7.48 -11.94 13.20
CA GLY A 150 -8.57 -11.05 12.78
C GLY A 150 -8.92 -11.20 11.30
N THR A 151 -7.91 -11.38 10.44
CA THR A 151 -8.12 -11.61 9.01
C THR A 151 -8.87 -12.91 8.74
N LEU A 152 -8.49 -14.01 9.41
CA LEU A 152 -9.19 -15.30 9.30
C LEU A 152 -10.63 -15.20 9.79
N LEU A 153 -10.88 -14.47 10.89
CA LEU A 153 -12.24 -14.23 11.39
C LEU A 153 -13.10 -13.49 10.37
N ILE A 154 -12.56 -12.47 9.69
CA ILE A 154 -13.29 -11.72 8.64
C ILE A 154 -13.66 -12.65 7.48
N ILE A 155 -12.76 -13.54 7.07
CA ILE A 155 -12.99 -14.44 5.94
C ILE A 155 -14.01 -15.53 6.30
N PHE A 156 -13.78 -16.24 7.40
CA PHE A 156 -14.63 -17.37 7.79
C PHE A 156 -15.98 -16.92 8.36
N GLY A 157 -16.04 -15.78 9.03
CA GLY A 157 -17.31 -15.20 9.50
C GLY A 157 -18.26 -14.88 8.34
N ARG A 158 -17.72 -14.45 7.19
CA ARG A 158 -18.51 -14.21 5.97
C ARG A 158 -18.95 -15.50 5.29
N ALA A 159 -18.10 -16.53 5.26
CA ALA A 159 -18.44 -17.83 4.69
C ALA A 159 -19.65 -18.47 5.39
N GLN A 160 -19.79 -18.27 6.71
CA GLN A 160 -20.94 -18.77 7.48
C GLN A 160 -22.23 -17.97 7.26
N ALA A 161 -22.13 -16.67 7.00
CA ALA A 161 -23.29 -15.81 6.73
C ALA A 161 -23.90 -16.04 5.33
N GLY A 162 -23.10 -16.48 4.35
CA GLY A 162 -23.56 -16.77 2.99
C GLY A 162 -24.16 -18.17 2.77
N GLY A 163 -24.10 -19.06 3.76
CA GLY A 163 -24.62 -20.44 3.69
C GLY A 163 -26.04 -20.62 4.23
N GLN A 164 -26.77 -19.53 4.52
CA GLN A 164 -28.14 -19.55 5.06
C GLN A 164 -29.19 -18.96 4.09
N GLY A 165 -28.88 -18.86 2.79
CA GLY A 165 -29.79 -18.37 1.75
C GLY A 165 -30.18 -19.45 0.77
#